data_AF-A0A8C2N3N2-F1
#
_entry.id   AF-A0A8C2N3N2-F1
#
_cell.length_a   1.000
_cell.length_b   1.000
_cell.length_c   1.000
_cell.angle_alpha   90.00
_cell.angle_beta   90.00
_cell.angle_gamma   90.00
#
_symmetry.space_group_name_H-M   'P 1'
#
loop_
_entity.id
_entity.type
_entity.pdbx_description
1 polymer ?
#
loop_
_entity_poly.entity_id
_entity_poly.type
_entity_poly.pdbx_seq_one_letter_code
_entity_poly.pdbx_strand_id
1 'polypeptide(L)'
;MVNEYKKIVLLTGLMGISDHDFKMVKSLLSKELKLNRKMQDDYDRIRIADLMEEKFPKDAGMHQLIELYKEMPGLGDLADKLKKVKAKAKRKETEKSNIPARRRKRDEPSSSQPMSTTNEDLEPESGRKISLRVQARQMSLATASSSTQAPGMSPATRSSSAHLPGVSLTTASSSAQVPGASLTTAFSSAQTTGMSPATKPRLKTVPTQPSEVHGYHHDPKQVMVLKATEPFTYSTKSEKSMFHATVATETEFFRVKVFDISLKAKFIKSNVITISDYFGCNGFINIYSASSVSEVNVNQSMIISTALMQRANATPKINYLCSKRRGIFVNGIFMVYEKNVSKDCICYEIRDNTGMMEVVVYGRLTSVDCNPRDKLKLVCFELTSNEDKVQLRSTRHSNMEVIKARN
;
A
#
# COMPACT_ATOMS: atom_id res chain seq x y z
N MET A 1 11.06 0.73 -27.08
CA MET A 1 9.67 1.07 -26.67
C MET A 1 9.49 0.60 -25.23
N VAL A 2 8.87 1.37 -24.34
CA VAL A 2 8.71 0.96 -22.92
C VAL A 2 7.56 -0.04 -22.79
N ASN A 3 7.85 -1.20 -22.21
CA ASN A 3 6.89 -2.28 -21.96
C ASN A 3 5.76 -1.83 -21.02
N GLU A 4 4.50 -1.91 -21.48
CA GLU A 4 3.33 -1.53 -20.69
C GLU A 4 3.16 -2.41 -19.44
N TYR A 5 3.44 -3.70 -19.53
CA TYR A 5 3.35 -4.60 -18.37
C TYR A 5 4.38 -4.25 -17.29
N LYS A 6 5.61 -3.88 -17.67
CA LYS A 6 6.63 -3.37 -16.73
C LYS A 6 6.17 -2.10 -16.01
N LYS A 7 5.56 -1.15 -16.72
CA LYS A 7 4.99 0.05 -16.08
C LYS A 7 3.96 -0.33 -15.01
N ILE A 8 3.08 -1.27 -15.32
CA ILE A 8 2.03 -1.72 -14.39
C ILE A 8 2.65 -2.47 -13.19
N VAL A 9 3.61 -3.36 -13.42
CA VAL A 9 4.32 -4.12 -12.39
C VAL A 9 5.07 -3.18 -11.44
N LEU A 10 5.77 -2.17 -11.94
CA LEU A 10 6.44 -1.17 -11.11
C LEU A 10 5.43 -0.29 -10.36
N LEU A 11 4.54 0.40 -11.08
CA LEU A 11 3.71 1.48 -10.53
C LEU A 11 2.49 0.98 -9.73
N THR A 12 1.84 -0.09 -10.17
CA THR A 12 0.68 -0.67 -9.47
C THR A 12 1.09 -1.80 -8.53
N GLY A 13 2.06 -2.63 -8.93
CA GLY A 13 2.54 -3.74 -8.13
C GLY A 13 3.51 -3.30 -7.04
N LEU A 14 4.79 -3.19 -7.39
CA LEU A 14 5.89 -3.02 -6.43
C LEU A 14 5.82 -1.70 -5.65
N MET A 15 5.38 -0.59 -6.27
CA MET A 15 5.13 0.68 -5.58
C MET A 15 3.79 0.73 -4.83
N GLY A 16 2.88 -0.22 -5.08
CA GLY A 16 1.59 -0.34 -4.38
C GLY A 16 1.68 -0.96 -2.98
N ILE A 17 2.83 -1.55 -2.62
CA ILE A 17 3.03 -2.30 -1.38
C ILE A 17 4.05 -1.64 -0.43
N SER A 18 3.98 -1.96 0.87
CA SER A 18 4.87 -1.37 1.88
C SER A 18 6.33 -1.84 1.74
N ASP A 19 7.25 -1.18 2.46
CA ASP A 19 8.66 -1.61 2.51
C ASP A 19 8.86 -2.96 3.24
N HIS A 20 7.91 -3.38 4.07
CA HIS A 20 7.88 -4.71 4.67
C HIS A 20 7.50 -5.77 3.62
N ASP A 21 6.38 -5.56 2.95
CA ASP A 21 5.84 -6.53 1.99
C ASP A 21 6.76 -6.62 0.76
N PHE A 22 7.43 -5.52 0.38
CA PHE A 22 8.45 -5.54 -0.67
C PHE A 22 9.70 -6.36 -0.30
N LYS A 23 10.04 -6.48 1.00
CA LYS A 23 11.06 -7.44 1.46
C LYS A 23 10.52 -8.88 1.34
N MET A 24 9.27 -9.13 1.74
CA MET A 24 8.65 -10.45 1.56
C MET A 24 8.65 -10.86 0.08
N VAL A 25 8.24 -9.97 -0.84
CA VAL A 25 8.26 -10.21 -2.28
C VAL A 25 9.68 -10.52 -2.79
N LYS A 26 10.71 -9.80 -2.36
CA LYS A 26 12.11 -10.11 -2.72
C LYS A 26 12.61 -11.45 -2.17
N SER A 27 12.11 -11.88 -1.01
CA SER A 27 12.41 -13.20 -0.45
C SER A 27 11.65 -14.33 -1.15
N LEU A 28 10.37 -14.11 -1.48
CA LEU A 28 9.49 -15.12 -2.05
C LEU A 28 9.74 -15.33 -3.56
N LEU A 29 10.14 -14.28 -4.30
CA LEU A 29 10.57 -14.37 -5.70
C LEU A 29 12.09 -14.62 -5.86
N SER A 30 12.78 -15.05 -4.79
CA SER A 30 14.24 -15.11 -4.77
C SER A 30 14.84 -16.17 -5.69
N LYS A 31 14.11 -17.25 -5.99
CA LYS A 31 14.58 -18.32 -6.89
C LYS A 31 14.39 -17.92 -8.35
N GLU A 32 13.21 -17.40 -8.66
CA GLU A 32 12.72 -16.98 -9.97
C GLU A 32 13.56 -15.83 -10.52
N LEU A 33 13.84 -14.84 -9.65
CA LEU A 33 14.68 -13.68 -9.97
C LEU A 33 16.18 -13.92 -9.69
N LYS A 34 16.56 -15.09 -9.15
CA LYS A 34 17.93 -15.47 -8.77
C LYS A 34 18.62 -14.47 -7.81
N LEU A 35 17.86 -13.95 -6.84
CA LEU A 35 18.30 -12.94 -5.88
C LEU A 35 19.09 -13.54 -4.71
N ASN A 36 20.40 -13.32 -4.68
CA ASN A 36 21.20 -13.57 -3.47
C ASN A 36 20.88 -12.56 -2.36
N ARG A 37 21.29 -12.83 -1.10
CA ARG A 37 21.00 -11.97 0.07
C ARG A 37 21.35 -10.49 -0.17
N LYS A 38 22.54 -10.19 -0.71
CA LYS A 38 22.97 -8.81 -1.00
C LYS A 38 22.05 -8.12 -2.01
N MET A 39 21.60 -8.83 -3.04
CA MET A 39 20.60 -8.30 -3.99
C MET A 39 19.24 -8.07 -3.31
N GLN A 40 18.80 -8.98 -2.43
CA GLN A 40 17.56 -8.80 -1.67
C GLN A 40 17.59 -7.57 -0.76
N ASP A 41 18.76 -7.18 -0.23
CA ASP A 41 18.91 -5.93 0.54
C ASP A 41 19.07 -4.69 -0.36
N ASP A 42 20.03 -4.70 -1.29
CA ASP A 42 20.43 -3.51 -2.06
C ASP A 42 19.46 -3.14 -3.22
N TYR A 43 18.63 -4.06 -3.72
CA TYR A 43 17.75 -3.77 -4.88
C TYR A 43 16.48 -3.02 -4.46
N ASP A 44 16.25 -1.86 -5.10
CA ASP A 44 15.00 -1.12 -4.97
C ASP A 44 13.92 -1.58 -5.97
N ARG A 45 12.72 -1.00 -5.87
CA ARG A 45 11.54 -1.39 -6.66
C ARG A 45 11.77 -1.29 -8.17
N ILE A 46 12.63 -0.38 -8.62
CA ILE A 46 12.95 -0.18 -10.04
C ILE A 46 13.80 -1.36 -10.51
N ARG A 47 14.92 -1.66 -9.81
CA ARG A 47 15.78 -2.80 -10.15
C ARG A 47 15.06 -4.15 -10.13
N ILE A 48 14.07 -4.33 -9.25
CA ILE A 48 13.23 -5.54 -9.26
C ILE A 48 12.27 -5.55 -10.46
N ALA A 49 11.67 -4.41 -10.85
CA ALA A 49 10.86 -4.35 -12.07
C ALA A 49 11.67 -4.55 -13.36
N ASP A 50 12.92 -4.07 -13.41
CA ASP A 50 13.86 -4.34 -14.51
C ASP A 50 14.17 -5.84 -14.61
N LEU A 51 14.49 -6.47 -13.48
CA LEU A 51 14.79 -7.90 -13.41
C LEU A 51 13.56 -8.79 -13.69
N MET A 52 12.36 -8.35 -13.30
CA MET A 52 11.11 -9.03 -13.64
C MET A 52 10.77 -8.93 -15.14
N GLU A 53 11.09 -7.82 -15.82
CA GLU A 53 11.03 -7.76 -17.29
C GLU A 53 12.02 -8.72 -17.95
N GLU A 54 13.25 -8.78 -17.44
CA GLU A 54 14.30 -9.67 -17.96
C GLU A 54 13.95 -11.16 -17.80
N LYS A 55 13.45 -11.59 -16.63
CA LYS A 55 13.13 -13.01 -16.36
C LYS A 55 11.78 -13.45 -16.91
N PHE A 56 10.83 -12.53 -17.11
CA PHE A 56 9.47 -12.83 -17.55
C PHE A 56 9.06 -12.00 -18.78
N PRO A 57 9.72 -12.17 -19.94
CA PRO A 57 9.55 -11.29 -21.11
C PRO A 57 8.13 -11.26 -21.71
N LYS A 58 7.26 -12.22 -21.36
CA LYS A 58 5.86 -12.29 -21.84
C LYS A 58 4.93 -11.28 -21.17
N ASP A 59 5.18 -10.90 -19.92
CA ASP A 59 4.30 -10.00 -19.15
C ASP A 59 4.99 -9.24 -18.00
N ALA A 60 6.32 -9.12 -18.04
CA ALA A 60 7.16 -8.53 -17.01
C ALA A 60 6.91 -9.07 -15.58
N GLY A 61 6.48 -10.32 -15.45
CA GLY A 61 6.26 -11.00 -14.16
C GLY A 61 4.93 -10.66 -13.52
N MET A 62 4.01 -10.04 -14.27
CA MET A 62 2.71 -9.64 -13.77
C MET A 62 1.84 -10.84 -13.35
N HIS A 63 2.00 -12.00 -13.98
CA HIS A 63 1.38 -13.26 -13.53
C HIS A 63 1.85 -13.64 -12.13
N GLN A 64 3.17 -13.73 -11.94
CA GLN A 64 3.80 -14.14 -10.69
C GLN A 64 3.39 -13.23 -9.53
N LEU A 65 3.33 -11.92 -9.78
CA LEU A 65 2.96 -10.93 -8.77
C LEU A 65 1.47 -11.01 -8.39
N ILE A 66 0.58 -11.31 -9.36
CA ILE A 66 -0.86 -11.52 -9.09
C ILE A 66 -1.10 -12.77 -8.25
N GLU A 67 -0.29 -13.81 -8.40
CA GLU A 67 -0.46 -15.04 -7.62
C GLU A 67 0.10 -14.87 -6.21
N LEU A 68 1.32 -14.36 -6.09
CA LEU A 68 1.95 -14.03 -4.81
C LEU A 68 1.07 -13.12 -3.94
N TYR A 69 0.41 -12.11 -4.52
CA TYR A 69 -0.45 -11.18 -3.77
C TYR A 69 -1.80 -11.79 -3.31
N LYS A 70 -2.20 -12.99 -3.79
CA LYS A 70 -3.34 -13.73 -3.21
C LYS A 70 -2.94 -14.49 -1.95
N GLU A 71 -1.72 -15.01 -1.93
CA GLU A 71 -1.17 -15.82 -0.83
C GLU A 71 -0.66 -14.95 0.32
N MET A 72 -0.21 -13.72 0.02
CA MET A 72 0.20 -12.74 1.02
C MET A 72 -1.01 -12.09 1.73
N PRO A 73 -1.12 -12.17 3.08
CA PRO A 73 -2.17 -11.51 3.83
C PRO A 73 -2.26 -10.00 3.54
N GLY A 74 -3.48 -9.50 3.32
CA GLY A 74 -3.74 -8.08 3.10
C GLY A 74 -3.47 -7.56 1.67
N LEU A 75 -2.96 -8.37 0.74
CA LEU A 75 -2.68 -7.94 -0.65
C LEU A 75 -3.72 -8.36 -1.69
N GLY A 76 -4.79 -9.08 -1.30
CA GLY A 76 -5.82 -9.58 -2.22
C GLY A 76 -6.46 -8.50 -3.12
N ASP A 77 -6.85 -7.37 -2.55
CA ASP A 77 -7.39 -6.22 -3.31
C ASP A 77 -6.41 -5.72 -4.40
N LEU A 78 -5.11 -5.80 -4.12
CA LEU A 78 -4.06 -5.41 -5.05
C LEU A 78 -3.84 -6.46 -6.14
N ALA A 79 -3.98 -7.75 -5.81
CA ALA A 79 -3.99 -8.83 -6.79
C ALA A 79 -5.14 -8.68 -7.80
N ASP A 80 -6.36 -8.41 -7.34
CA ASP A 80 -7.50 -8.18 -8.22
C ASP A 80 -7.43 -6.84 -8.97
N LYS A 81 -6.86 -5.78 -8.36
CA LYS A 81 -6.53 -4.53 -9.07
C LYS A 81 -5.54 -4.79 -10.22
N LEU A 82 -4.46 -5.52 -9.97
CA LEU A 82 -3.51 -5.93 -11.01
C LEU A 82 -4.18 -6.75 -12.10
N LYS A 83 -4.96 -7.79 -11.75
CA LYS A 83 -5.73 -8.62 -12.69
C LYS A 83 -6.68 -7.79 -13.58
N LYS A 84 -7.37 -6.81 -13.00
CA LYS A 84 -8.25 -5.87 -13.71
C LYS A 84 -7.47 -4.94 -14.67
N VAL A 85 -6.27 -4.51 -14.29
CA VAL A 85 -5.39 -3.71 -15.17
C VAL A 85 -4.77 -4.58 -16.28
N LYS A 86 -4.36 -5.83 -15.99
CA LYS A 86 -3.84 -6.79 -16.98
C LYS A 86 -4.85 -7.03 -18.11
N ALA A 87 -6.12 -7.22 -17.76
CA ALA A 87 -7.21 -7.37 -18.73
C ALA A 87 -7.42 -6.11 -19.59
N LYS A 88 -7.23 -4.90 -19.04
CA LYS A 88 -7.27 -3.65 -19.80
C LYS A 88 -6.06 -3.49 -20.74
N ALA A 89 -4.87 -3.87 -20.29
CA ALA A 89 -3.65 -3.83 -21.11
C ALA A 89 -3.77 -4.75 -22.34
N LYS A 90 -4.13 -6.02 -22.14
CA LYS A 90 -4.33 -6.98 -23.23
C LYS A 90 -5.35 -6.51 -24.26
N ARG A 91 -6.47 -5.89 -23.84
CA ARG A 91 -7.45 -5.29 -24.77
C ARG A 91 -6.83 -4.21 -25.65
N LYS A 92 -6.04 -3.30 -25.08
CA LYS A 92 -5.33 -2.24 -25.85
C LYS A 92 -4.31 -2.79 -26.84
N GLU A 93 -3.70 -3.95 -26.57
CA GLU A 93 -2.81 -4.62 -27.53
C GLU A 93 -3.60 -5.23 -28.70
N THR A 94 -4.69 -5.96 -28.42
CA THR A 94 -5.58 -6.53 -29.46
C THR A 94 -6.30 -5.45 -30.28
N GLU A 95 -6.60 -4.30 -29.68
CA GLU A 95 -7.21 -3.16 -30.38
C GLU A 95 -6.19 -2.48 -31.31
N LYS A 96 -4.93 -2.33 -30.88
CA LYS A 96 -3.84 -1.82 -31.71
C LYS A 96 -3.47 -2.75 -32.88
N SER A 97 -3.62 -4.07 -32.75
CA SER A 97 -3.38 -5.01 -33.86
C SER A 97 -4.46 -4.99 -34.94
N ASN A 98 -5.63 -4.40 -34.66
CA ASN A 98 -6.83 -4.58 -35.49
C ASN A 98 -7.22 -3.32 -36.30
N ILE A 99 -6.41 -2.26 -36.30
CA ILE A 99 -6.62 -1.07 -37.15
C ILE A 99 -6.06 -1.39 -38.55
N PRO A 100 -6.86 -1.35 -39.64
CA PRO A 100 -6.69 -2.31 -40.72
C PRO A 100 -5.81 -1.85 -41.90
N ALA A 101 -5.17 -2.82 -42.54
CA ALA A 101 -4.50 -2.70 -43.84
C ALA A 101 -5.51 -2.59 -45.01
N ARG A 102 -6.40 -1.58 -44.98
CA ARG A 102 -7.49 -1.41 -45.97
C ARG A 102 -7.50 -0.04 -46.65
N ARG A 103 -6.36 0.34 -47.24
CA ARG A 103 -6.25 1.45 -48.22
C ARG A 103 -5.38 1.07 -49.42
N ARG A 104 -6.01 0.45 -50.44
CA ARG A 104 -5.64 0.57 -51.87
C ARG A 104 -6.79 0.06 -52.74
N LYS A 105 -7.02 0.77 -53.86
CA LYS A 105 -8.01 0.50 -54.92
C LYS A 105 -9.48 0.38 -54.47
N ARG A 106 -10.19 1.51 -54.55
CA ARG A 106 -11.58 1.55 -55.06
C ARG A 106 -11.73 2.74 -55.98
N ASP A 107 -11.19 2.59 -57.19
CA ASP A 107 -11.48 3.43 -58.34
C ASP A 107 -11.78 2.47 -59.50
N GLU A 108 -13.00 2.58 -60.04
CA GLU A 108 -13.51 1.87 -61.20
C GLU A 108 -14.57 2.79 -61.82
N PRO A 109 -14.75 2.78 -63.15
CA PRO A 109 -15.94 2.08 -63.62
C PRO A 109 -15.79 1.36 -64.98
N SER A 110 -16.43 0.18 -65.07
CA SER A 110 -17.22 -0.30 -66.22
C SER A 110 -16.51 -0.66 -67.53
N SER A 111 -16.59 -1.94 -67.93
CA SER A 111 -17.27 -2.36 -69.16
C SER A 111 -17.45 -3.89 -69.27
N SER A 112 -18.52 -4.29 -69.99
CA SER A 112 -18.75 -5.56 -70.73
C SER A 112 -18.75 -6.95 -70.03
N GLN A 113 -19.88 -7.65 -70.24
CA GLN A 113 -20.10 -9.11 -70.27
C GLN A 113 -19.56 -9.73 -71.61
N PRO A 114 -19.64 -11.06 -71.94
CA PRO A 114 -20.52 -12.12 -71.35
C PRO A 114 -20.00 -13.59 -71.24
N MET A 115 -20.82 -14.42 -70.57
CA MET A 115 -21.05 -15.88 -70.79
C MET A 115 -19.92 -16.90 -70.50
N SER A 116 -20.17 -18.19 -70.21
CA SER A 116 -21.43 -19.00 -70.17
C SER A 116 -21.29 -20.32 -69.35
N THR A 117 -22.40 -20.77 -68.72
CA THR A 117 -22.80 -22.20 -68.41
C THR A 117 -21.91 -23.06 -67.47
N THR A 118 -22.35 -24.07 -66.70
CA THR A 118 -23.61 -24.88 -66.66
C THR A 118 -23.90 -25.46 -65.25
N ASN A 119 -25.19 -25.54 -64.86
CA ASN A 119 -25.95 -26.44 -63.95
C ASN A 119 -25.42 -27.01 -62.58
N GLU A 120 -26.29 -26.82 -61.54
CA GLU A 120 -26.99 -27.83 -60.65
C GLU A 120 -26.18 -28.80 -59.74
N ASP A 121 -26.70 -29.39 -58.63
CA ASP A 121 -28.05 -29.40 -58.00
C ASP A 121 -27.98 -29.40 -56.43
N LEU A 122 -29.07 -29.75 -55.73
CA LEU A 122 -29.33 -29.59 -54.28
C LEU A 122 -29.05 -30.81 -53.35
N GLU A 123 -28.98 -30.51 -52.05
CA GLU A 123 -29.04 -31.37 -50.83
C GLU A 123 -30.46 -32.01 -50.59
N PRO A 124 -30.76 -32.88 -49.56
CA PRO A 124 -29.99 -33.40 -48.39
C PRO A 124 -30.19 -34.93 -48.11
N GLU A 125 -30.22 -35.35 -46.81
CA GLU A 125 -30.60 -36.66 -46.17
C GLU A 125 -29.48 -37.71 -45.98
N SER A 126 -29.41 -38.55 -44.92
CA SER A 126 -30.08 -38.67 -43.59
C SER A 126 -29.35 -39.74 -42.73
N GLY A 127 -29.49 -39.80 -41.37
CA GLY A 127 -28.88 -40.94 -40.61
C GLY A 127 -28.64 -40.89 -39.08
N ARG A 128 -29.70 -40.90 -38.26
CA ARG A 128 -29.81 -41.37 -36.84
C ARG A 128 -28.59 -41.91 -36.00
N LYS A 129 -28.38 -41.23 -34.85
CA LYS A 129 -28.51 -41.72 -33.42
C LYS A 129 -27.61 -42.83 -32.75
N ILE A 130 -26.94 -42.41 -31.65
CA ILE A 130 -27.06 -42.89 -30.22
C ILE A 130 -26.25 -44.11 -29.63
N SER A 131 -25.60 -43.86 -28.47
CA SER A 131 -25.39 -44.71 -27.25
C SER A 131 -24.17 -45.64 -27.00
N LEU A 132 -23.28 -45.18 -26.10
CA LEU A 132 -22.81 -45.77 -24.82
C LEU A 132 -22.40 -47.26 -24.62
N ARG A 133 -21.21 -47.38 -23.96
CA ARG A 133 -20.85 -48.21 -22.78
C ARG A 133 -20.45 -49.71 -22.88
N VAL A 134 -19.18 -49.94 -22.46
CA VAL A 134 -18.71 -50.88 -21.41
C VAL A 134 -18.75 -52.40 -21.66
N GLN A 135 -17.56 -53.02 -21.58
CA GLN A 135 -17.29 -54.15 -20.66
C GLN A 135 -15.78 -54.32 -20.39
N ALA A 136 -15.42 -55.13 -19.38
CA ALA A 136 -14.05 -55.39 -18.93
C ALA A 136 -13.93 -56.81 -18.32
N ARG A 137 -12.73 -57.43 -18.36
CA ARG A 137 -12.41 -58.62 -17.56
C ARG A 137 -10.90 -58.87 -17.35
N GLN A 138 -10.58 -59.65 -16.30
CA GLN A 138 -9.26 -60.09 -15.81
C GLN A 138 -8.96 -61.54 -16.29
N MET A 139 -7.87 -62.28 -15.99
CA MET A 139 -6.78 -62.27 -14.96
C MET A 139 -5.37 -62.29 -15.64
N SER A 140 -4.26 -62.99 -15.29
CA SER A 140 -3.82 -63.97 -14.24
C SER A 140 -2.28 -64.21 -14.41
N LEU A 141 -1.45 -64.71 -13.47
CA LEU A 141 -1.48 -64.86 -12.01
C LEU A 141 -0.08 -65.36 -11.51
N ALA A 142 0.46 -64.81 -10.39
CA ALA A 142 1.63 -65.30 -9.60
C ALA A 142 3.03 -65.26 -10.27
N THR A 143 4.18 -65.19 -9.55
CA THR A 143 4.52 -65.10 -8.10
C THR A 143 5.65 -64.03 -7.94
N ALA A 144 6.61 -63.88 -6.99
CA ALA A 144 7.10 -64.39 -5.68
C ALA A 144 8.19 -63.37 -5.20
N SER A 145 8.72 -63.26 -3.97
CA SER A 145 8.37 -63.66 -2.58
C SER A 145 9.37 -62.97 -1.60
N SER A 146 9.21 -63.12 -0.26
CA SER A 146 10.01 -62.55 0.86
C SER A 146 9.97 -61.02 1.05
N SER A 147 9.64 -60.40 2.22
CA SER A 147 9.93 -60.64 3.66
C SER A 147 11.35 -60.20 4.07
N THR A 148 11.60 -59.46 5.17
CA THR A 148 10.77 -58.89 6.27
C THR A 148 11.59 -57.72 6.91
N GLN A 149 11.24 -56.98 7.98
CA GLN A 149 10.22 -57.09 9.03
C GLN A 149 9.88 -55.67 9.57
N ALA A 150 8.99 -55.57 10.57
CA ALA A 150 8.93 -54.46 11.53
C ALA A 150 8.78 -55.03 12.95
N PRO A 151 9.31 -54.33 13.97
CA PRO A 151 8.55 -54.13 15.20
C PRO A 151 8.58 -52.67 15.67
N GLY A 152 7.47 -52.20 16.22
CA GLY A 152 7.41 -50.93 16.95
C GLY A 152 7.51 -51.15 18.47
N MET A 153 7.91 -50.13 19.21
CA MET A 153 7.64 -50.03 20.65
C MET A 153 7.35 -48.59 21.05
N SER A 154 6.26 -48.41 21.79
CA SER A 154 6.12 -47.31 22.75
C SER A 154 6.99 -47.60 23.97
N PRO A 155 7.36 -46.58 24.75
CA PRO A 155 6.76 -46.58 26.08
C PRO A 155 6.20 -45.22 26.50
N ALA A 156 5.11 -45.26 27.26
CA ALA A 156 4.72 -44.15 28.12
C ALA A 156 5.43 -44.28 29.47
N THR A 157 5.75 -43.17 30.12
CA THR A 157 6.12 -43.15 31.55
C THR A 157 5.53 -41.89 32.18
N ARG A 158 5.16 -41.98 33.46
CA ARG A 158 4.16 -41.10 34.09
C ARG A 158 4.56 -40.77 35.53
N SER A 159 4.78 -39.50 35.83
CA SER A 159 4.97 -38.95 37.19
C SER A 159 4.56 -37.47 37.15
N SER A 160 3.66 -36.89 37.97
CA SER A 160 2.89 -37.36 39.15
C SER A 160 3.77 -37.74 40.36
N SER A 161 3.57 -37.21 41.58
CA SER A 161 2.70 -36.14 42.10
C SER A 161 3.16 -35.74 43.51
N ALA A 162 2.81 -34.54 44.00
CA ALA A 162 2.81 -34.18 45.43
C ALA A 162 1.74 -33.11 45.72
N HIS A 163 1.16 -33.10 46.92
CA HIS A 163 -0.09 -32.39 47.24
C HIS A 163 -0.09 -31.75 48.66
N LEU A 164 -0.73 -30.57 48.76
CA LEU A 164 -1.53 -30.09 49.92
C LEU A 164 -0.81 -29.93 51.29
N PRO A 165 -1.46 -29.42 52.37
CA PRO A 165 -2.80 -28.81 52.55
C PRO A 165 -2.72 -27.30 52.92
N GLY A 166 -3.80 -26.54 53.18
CA GLY A 166 -5.24 -26.84 53.06
C GLY A 166 -6.05 -26.63 54.37
N VAL A 167 -6.65 -25.45 54.57
CA VAL A 167 -7.71 -25.14 55.57
C VAL A 167 -8.72 -24.15 54.96
N SER A 168 -9.97 -24.14 55.42
CA SER A 168 -11.15 -23.52 54.77
C SER A 168 -11.84 -22.43 55.62
N LEU A 169 -13.04 -21.98 55.15
CA LEU A 169 -14.06 -21.13 55.81
C LEU A 169 -13.84 -19.60 55.64
N THR A 170 -14.85 -18.74 55.39
CA THR A 170 -16.29 -18.90 55.04
C THR A 170 -16.88 -17.59 54.49
N THR A 171 -17.97 -17.67 53.70
CA THR A 171 -19.03 -16.62 53.47
C THR A 171 -18.64 -15.26 52.83
N ALA A 172 -19.46 -14.58 52.01
CA ALA A 172 -20.80 -14.84 51.46
C ALA A 172 -21.02 -14.19 50.06
N SER A 173 -22.24 -14.35 49.53
CA SER A 173 -22.87 -13.85 48.29
C SER A 173 -22.55 -12.38 47.88
N SER A 174 -22.72 -11.95 46.62
CA SER A 174 -23.77 -12.35 45.65
C SER A 174 -23.36 -12.35 44.18
N SER A 175 -24.11 -13.11 43.38
CA SER A 175 -23.91 -13.36 41.94
C SER A 175 -24.61 -12.36 41.01
N ALA A 176 -24.02 -12.13 39.83
CA ALA A 176 -24.71 -11.51 38.69
C ALA A 176 -25.59 -12.53 37.94
N GLN A 177 -26.61 -12.05 37.21
CA GLN A 177 -27.19 -12.77 36.07
C GLN A 177 -27.56 -11.82 34.92
N VAL A 178 -27.62 -12.39 33.72
CA VAL A 178 -28.07 -11.77 32.47
C VAL A 178 -29.61 -11.96 32.34
N PRO A 179 -30.28 -11.39 31.32
CA PRO A 179 -30.60 -12.29 30.21
C PRO A 179 -30.47 -11.63 28.83
N GLY A 180 -30.24 -12.47 27.81
CA GLY A 180 -30.44 -12.13 26.41
C GLY A 180 -31.45 -13.09 25.79
N ALA A 181 -32.25 -12.59 24.84
CA ALA A 181 -33.17 -13.40 24.03
C ALA A 181 -33.17 -12.90 22.59
N SER A 182 -33.24 -13.82 21.63
CA SER A 182 -33.39 -13.53 20.20
C SER A 182 -34.84 -13.71 19.77
N LEU A 183 -35.25 -13.14 18.62
CA LEU A 183 -35.84 -13.90 17.49
C LEU A 183 -36.22 -13.01 16.29
N THR A 184 -35.69 -13.40 15.12
CA THR A 184 -36.26 -13.40 13.75
C THR A 184 -37.28 -12.33 13.25
N THR A 185 -36.85 -11.67 12.16
CA THR A 185 -37.58 -11.42 10.88
C THR A 185 -38.89 -10.62 10.84
N ALA A 186 -38.85 -9.52 10.08
CA ALA A 186 -39.84 -9.22 9.03
C ALA A 186 -39.22 -8.32 7.93
N PHE A 187 -39.49 -8.60 6.66
CA PHE A 187 -39.31 -7.65 5.56
C PHE A 187 -40.68 -7.05 5.21
N SER A 188 -40.75 -5.73 5.01
CA SER A 188 -41.81 -5.09 4.21
C SER A 188 -41.38 -3.69 3.79
N SER A 189 -41.82 -3.28 2.61
CA SER A 189 -41.54 -1.97 2.01
C SER A 189 -42.85 -1.18 1.90
N ALA A 190 -42.84 0.08 2.31
CA ALA A 190 -43.85 1.06 1.94
C ALA A 190 -43.18 2.39 1.62
N GLN A 191 -43.52 2.98 0.48
CA GLN A 191 -43.18 4.37 0.17
C GLN A 191 -44.26 5.29 0.73
N THR A 192 -43.90 6.49 1.15
CA THR A 192 -44.78 7.66 1.00
C THR A 192 -43.97 8.96 1.07
N THR A 193 -44.50 10.00 0.44
CA THR A 193 -43.89 11.33 0.25
C THR A 193 -44.14 12.26 1.44
N GLY A 194 -43.21 13.18 1.74
CA GLY A 194 -43.50 14.26 2.70
C GLY A 194 -42.30 15.13 3.13
N MET A 195 -42.10 16.25 2.44
CA MET A 195 -41.51 17.53 2.93
C MET A 195 -40.31 17.47 3.90
N SER A 196 -39.10 17.69 3.38
CA SER A 196 -37.90 17.96 4.18
C SER A 196 -37.87 19.39 4.74
N PRO A 197 -37.67 19.61 6.06
CA PRO A 197 -37.41 20.94 6.61
C PRO A 197 -36.08 21.52 6.12
N ALA A 198 -36.04 22.84 5.86
CA ALA A 198 -34.87 23.52 5.32
C ALA A 198 -33.62 23.32 6.20
N THR A 199 -32.60 22.68 5.64
CA THR A 199 -31.40 22.33 6.40
C THR A 199 -30.50 23.55 6.59
N LYS A 200 -30.40 24.05 7.83
CA LYS A 200 -29.40 25.07 8.19
C LYS A 200 -28.00 24.60 7.76
N PRO A 201 -27.13 25.46 7.19
CA PRO A 201 -25.80 25.05 6.76
C PRO A 201 -25.01 24.43 7.92
N ARG A 202 -24.75 23.13 7.87
CA ARG A 202 -23.82 22.46 8.79
C ARG A 202 -22.45 23.08 8.59
N LEU A 203 -21.85 23.63 9.66
CA LEU A 203 -20.46 24.06 9.64
C LEU A 203 -19.60 22.89 9.15
N LYS A 204 -18.83 23.09 8.08
CA LYS A 204 -17.87 22.10 7.59
C LYS A 204 -16.76 21.95 8.64
N THR A 205 -16.77 20.83 9.38
CA THR A 205 -15.78 20.55 10.43
C THR A 205 -14.37 20.55 9.84
N VAL A 206 -13.52 21.47 10.30
CA VAL A 206 -12.12 21.57 9.84
C VAL A 206 -11.34 20.30 10.19
N PRO A 207 -10.70 19.61 9.21
CA PRO A 207 -9.98 18.38 9.46
C PRO A 207 -8.95 18.45 10.58
N THR A 208 -8.94 17.42 11.42
CA THR A 208 -8.03 17.30 12.57
C THR A 208 -6.74 16.55 12.24
N GLN A 209 -6.67 15.91 11.06
CA GLN A 209 -5.58 15.05 10.60
C GLN A 209 -5.30 15.34 9.11
N PRO A 210 -4.09 15.04 8.59
CA PRO A 210 -3.82 15.11 7.16
C PRO A 210 -4.67 14.09 6.40
N SER A 211 -5.13 14.44 5.21
CA SER A 211 -5.91 13.53 4.36
C SER A 211 -5.01 12.42 3.79
N GLU A 212 -5.43 11.16 3.97
CA GLU A 212 -4.73 10.00 3.41
C GLU A 212 -5.02 9.88 1.90
N VAL A 213 -3.98 9.55 1.12
CA VAL A 213 -4.04 9.41 -0.34
C VAL A 213 -3.38 8.08 -0.70
N HIS A 214 -4.00 7.32 -1.61
CA HIS A 214 -3.56 5.96 -1.95
C HIS A 214 -3.49 5.74 -3.47
N GLY A 215 -2.45 5.05 -3.93
CA GLY A 215 -2.24 4.68 -5.34
C GLY A 215 -1.78 5.84 -6.24
N TYR A 216 -1.73 5.61 -7.55
CA TYR A 216 -1.40 6.64 -8.54
C TYR A 216 -2.61 7.53 -8.87
N HIS A 217 -2.37 8.84 -8.97
CA HIS A 217 -3.35 9.86 -9.34
C HIS A 217 -2.80 10.63 -10.53
N HIS A 218 -3.51 10.58 -11.66
CA HIS A 218 -3.17 11.34 -12.86
C HIS A 218 -3.72 12.78 -12.78
N ASP A 219 -4.92 12.96 -12.23
CA ASP A 219 -5.68 14.21 -12.33
C ASP A 219 -4.96 15.39 -11.62
N PRO A 220 -4.87 16.57 -12.26
CA PRO A 220 -4.27 17.75 -11.65
C PRO A 220 -4.99 18.20 -10.38
N LYS A 221 -4.25 18.43 -9.30
CA LYS A 221 -4.72 18.99 -8.04
C LYS A 221 -4.02 20.32 -7.74
N GLN A 222 -4.78 21.39 -7.64
CA GLN A 222 -4.30 22.69 -7.17
C GLN A 222 -4.18 22.68 -5.64
N VAL A 223 -3.06 23.16 -5.09
CA VAL A 223 -2.78 23.26 -3.65
C VAL A 223 -1.91 24.48 -3.31
N MET A 224 -2.13 25.08 -2.15
CA MET A 224 -1.20 26.07 -1.56
C MET A 224 -0.14 25.36 -0.71
N VAL A 225 1.12 25.79 -0.82
CA VAL A 225 2.22 25.29 0.01
C VAL A 225 2.24 25.98 1.38
N LEU A 226 2.06 25.21 2.46
CA LEU A 226 2.06 25.76 3.83
C LEU A 226 3.46 25.80 4.47
N LYS A 227 4.32 24.84 4.11
CA LYS A 227 5.74 24.73 4.53
C LYS A 227 6.47 23.68 3.69
N ALA A 228 7.79 23.86 3.57
CA ALA A 228 8.73 22.84 3.11
C ALA A 228 9.91 22.74 4.08
N THR A 229 10.59 21.60 4.12
CA THR A 229 11.92 21.47 4.73
C THR A 229 13.00 21.87 3.72
N GLU A 230 14.24 21.97 4.17
CA GLU A 230 15.37 21.89 3.23
C GLU A 230 15.55 20.47 2.68
N PRO A 231 16.19 20.32 1.51
CA PRO A 231 16.61 19.03 0.99
C PRO A 231 17.59 18.32 1.92
N PHE A 232 17.46 17.00 2.02
CA PHE A 232 18.37 16.15 2.78
C PHE A 232 18.63 14.83 2.04
N THR A 233 19.86 14.33 2.15
CA THR A 233 20.22 13.00 1.64
C THR A 233 19.62 11.91 2.52
N TYR A 234 18.78 11.06 1.92
CA TYR A 234 18.05 9.99 2.63
C TYR A 234 18.62 8.59 2.33
N SER A 235 19.59 8.50 1.41
CA SER A 235 20.23 7.24 1.00
C SER A 235 21.65 7.49 0.48
N THR A 236 22.63 7.56 1.38
CA THR A 236 24.05 7.82 1.06
C THR A 236 24.61 6.84 0.02
N LYS A 237 24.33 5.54 0.15
CA LYS A 237 24.67 4.46 -0.81
C LYS A 237 24.33 4.73 -2.28
N SER A 238 23.44 5.69 -2.55
CA SER A 238 22.92 5.99 -3.88
C SER A 238 22.68 7.50 -4.10
N GLU A 239 23.22 8.34 -3.23
CA GLU A 239 23.11 9.81 -3.20
C GLU A 239 21.69 10.41 -3.32
N LYS A 240 20.65 9.57 -3.11
CA LYS A 240 19.26 10.00 -3.27
C LYS A 240 18.90 10.97 -2.14
N SER A 241 18.41 12.14 -2.56
CA SER A 241 18.03 13.26 -1.69
C SER A 241 16.57 13.62 -1.92
N MET A 242 15.92 14.22 -0.93
CA MET A 242 14.50 14.59 -0.97
C MET A 242 14.22 15.78 -0.04
N PHE A 243 13.04 16.37 -0.13
CA PHE A 243 12.51 17.23 0.93
C PHE A 243 11.06 16.86 1.28
N HIS A 244 10.60 17.29 2.46
CA HIS A 244 9.19 17.18 2.86
C HIS A 244 8.49 18.50 2.64
N ALA A 245 7.21 18.46 2.28
CA ALA A 245 6.33 19.62 2.32
C ALA A 245 5.01 19.30 3.01
N THR A 246 4.24 20.34 3.32
CA THR A 246 2.84 20.25 3.69
C THR A 246 2.09 21.26 2.86
N VAL A 247 1.06 20.80 2.16
CA VAL A 247 0.26 21.57 1.21
C VAL A 247 -1.22 21.46 1.59
N ALA A 248 -2.06 22.38 1.12
CA ALA A 248 -3.49 22.38 1.44
C ALA A 248 -4.36 22.80 0.25
N THR A 249 -5.57 22.27 0.21
CA THR A 249 -6.72 22.91 -0.45
C THR A 249 -7.45 23.76 0.58
N GLU A 250 -8.50 24.48 0.16
CA GLU A 250 -9.33 25.28 1.08
C GLU A 250 -9.95 24.44 2.22
N THR A 251 -10.13 23.13 2.00
CA THR A 251 -10.81 22.20 2.92
C THR A 251 -9.88 21.18 3.60
N GLU A 252 -8.75 20.80 2.99
CA GLU A 252 -7.91 19.66 3.41
C GLU A 252 -6.42 20.01 3.43
N PHE A 253 -5.62 19.26 4.20
CA PHE A 253 -4.15 19.37 4.14
C PHE A 253 -3.48 18.02 3.96
N PHE A 254 -2.39 18.01 3.21
CA PHE A 254 -1.66 16.82 2.77
C PHE A 254 -0.19 16.94 3.15
N ARG A 255 0.42 15.83 3.56
CA ARG A 255 1.89 15.75 3.70
C ARG A 255 2.49 15.24 2.39
N VAL A 256 3.62 15.81 2.00
CA VAL A 256 4.24 15.55 0.69
C VAL A 256 5.69 15.13 0.87
N LYS A 257 6.11 14.12 0.12
CA LYS A 257 7.51 13.70 -0.06
C LYS A 257 7.91 14.03 -1.49
N VAL A 258 8.88 14.93 -1.65
CA VAL A 258 9.35 15.37 -2.97
C VAL A 258 10.75 14.79 -3.20
N PHE A 259 10.83 13.81 -4.09
CA PHE A 259 12.06 13.09 -4.43
C PHE A 259 12.86 13.75 -5.56
N ASP A 260 12.26 14.71 -6.25
CA ASP A 260 12.96 15.59 -7.18
C ASP A 260 13.29 16.92 -6.49
N ILE A 261 14.56 17.10 -6.11
CA ILE A 261 15.01 18.30 -5.39
C ILE A 261 15.03 19.56 -6.27
N SER A 262 14.99 19.45 -7.60
CA SER A 262 14.92 20.61 -8.50
C SER A 262 13.62 21.41 -8.30
N LEU A 263 12.55 20.73 -7.87
CA LEU A 263 11.26 21.33 -7.59
C LEU A 263 11.25 22.21 -6.34
N LYS A 264 12.31 22.22 -5.51
CA LYS A 264 12.40 23.00 -4.25
C LYS A 264 12.01 24.48 -4.42
N ALA A 265 12.38 25.09 -5.55
CA ALA A 265 12.02 26.48 -5.86
C ALA A 265 10.51 26.73 -5.97
N LYS A 266 9.70 25.72 -6.36
CA LYS A 266 8.24 25.83 -6.45
C LYS A 266 7.53 25.60 -5.12
N PHE A 267 8.23 25.02 -4.13
CA PHE A 267 7.70 24.72 -2.80
C PHE A 267 8.01 25.84 -1.78
N ILE A 268 7.90 27.09 -2.22
CA ILE A 268 7.93 28.28 -1.37
C ILE A 268 6.58 28.42 -0.65
N LYS A 269 6.62 28.84 0.63
CA LYS A 269 5.41 29.05 1.45
C LYS A 269 4.48 30.08 0.78
N SER A 270 3.19 29.79 0.79
CA SER A 270 2.10 30.55 0.17
C SER A 270 2.02 30.49 -1.37
N ASN A 271 2.97 29.87 -2.07
CA ASN A 271 2.79 29.59 -3.51
C ASN A 271 1.61 28.65 -3.73
N VAL A 272 0.80 28.93 -4.75
CA VAL A 272 -0.24 28.02 -5.26
C VAL A 272 0.35 27.25 -6.44
N ILE A 273 0.37 25.93 -6.33
CA ILE A 273 0.94 25.01 -7.32
C ILE A 273 -0.12 24.00 -7.77
N THR A 274 -0.03 23.54 -9.02
CA THR A 274 -0.77 22.40 -9.52
C THR A 274 0.17 21.19 -9.57
N ILE A 275 -0.27 20.08 -8.95
CA ILE A 275 0.46 18.80 -8.94
C ILE A 275 -0.35 17.74 -9.70
N SER A 276 0.29 16.97 -10.57
CA SER A 276 -0.30 15.81 -11.27
C SER A 276 0.64 14.62 -11.22
N ASP A 277 0.16 13.45 -11.65
CA ASP A 277 0.97 12.24 -11.82
C ASP A 277 1.73 11.81 -10.55
N TYR A 278 1.12 12.05 -9.39
CA TYR A 278 1.68 11.77 -8.08
C TYR A 278 1.19 10.41 -7.52
N PHE A 279 1.88 9.91 -6.49
CA PHE A 279 1.54 8.62 -5.88
C PHE A 279 1.22 8.76 -4.38
N GLY A 280 0.02 8.40 -3.97
CA GLY A 280 -0.40 8.29 -2.58
C GLY A 280 0.13 7.00 -1.92
N CYS A 281 0.95 7.14 -0.88
CA CYS A 281 1.46 6.02 -0.09
C CYS A 281 1.75 6.44 1.36
N ASN A 282 1.39 5.60 2.32
CA ASN A 282 1.66 5.76 3.76
C ASN A 282 1.21 7.12 4.36
N GLY A 283 0.10 7.69 3.88
CA GLY A 283 -0.40 9.00 4.32
C GLY A 283 0.37 10.20 3.75
N PHE A 284 1.13 10.00 2.66
CA PHE A 284 1.79 11.07 1.91
C PHE A 284 1.44 11.05 0.43
N ILE A 285 1.39 12.22 -0.16
CA ILE A 285 1.59 12.41 -1.60
C ILE A 285 3.10 12.27 -1.87
N ASN A 286 3.47 11.45 -2.84
CA ASN A 286 4.86 11.25 -3.26
C ASN A 286 5.02 11.80 -4.68
N ILE A 287 5.93 12.74 -4.85
CA ILE A 287 6.25 13.43 -6.10
C ILE A 287 7.63 12.97 -6.55
N TYR A 288 7.68 12.38 -7.75
CA TYR A 288 8.90 11.87 -8.38
C TYR A 288 9.21 12.69 -9.64
N SER A 289 10.34 12.42 -10.31
CA SER A 289 10.71 13.08 -11.57
C SER A 289 9.75 12.80 -12.75
N ALA A 290 8.83 11.85 -12.60
CA ALA A 290 7.74 11.59 -13.54
C ALA A 290 6.40 12.25 -13.15
N SER A 291 6.37 12.99 -12.04
CA SER A 291 5.20 13.76 -11.56
C SER A 291 5.32 15.21 -12.03
N SER A 292 4.22 15.82 -12.50
CA SER A 292 4.25 17.22 -12.94
C SER A 292 3.97 18.17 -11.77
N VAL A 293 4.76 19.25 -11.68
CA VAL A 293 4.50 20.38 -10.76
C VAL A 293 4.66 21.70 -11.51
N SER A 294 3.58 22.46 -11.62
CA SER A 294 3.54 23.82 -12.18
C SER A 294 3.07 24.84 -11.15
N GLU A 295 3.46 26.10 -11.33
CA GLU A 295 2.95 27.20 -10.53
C GLU A 295 1.66 27.73 -11.17
N VAL A 296 0.73 28.20 -10.34
CA VAL A 296 -0.53 28.80 -10.79
C VAL A 296 -0.33 30.30 -10.97
N ASN A 297 -0.92 30.85 -12.04
CA ASN A 297 -0.79 32.25 -12.37
C ASN A 297 -1.41 33.14 -11.27
N VAL A 298 -0.76 34.28 -10.96
CA VAL A 298 -0.92 35.05 -9.71
C VAL A 298 -2.36 35.48 -9.43
N ASN A 299 -3.18 35.62 -10.48
CA ASN A 299 -4.56 36.09 -10.40
C ASN A 299 -5.54 35.11 -9.71
N GLN A 300 -5.15 33.87 -9.38
CA GLN A 300 -6.03 32.89 -8.75
C GLN A 300 -5.66 32.64 -7.27
N SER A 301 -6.22 33.47 -6.38
CA SER A 301 -6.03 33.37 -4.93
C SER A 301 -6.82 32.21 -4.31
N MET A 302 -6.11 31.14 -3.93
CA MET A 302 -6.67 30.09 -3.06
C MET A 302 -6.67 30.54 -1.59
N ILE A 303 -7.82 30.49 -0.90
CA ILE A 303 -7.92 30.96 0.50
C ILE A 303 -7.93 29.77 1.47
N ILE A 304 -6.80 29.55 2.14
CA ILE A 304 -6.68 28.53 3.20
C ILE A 304 -7.12 29.14 4.54
N SER A 305 -8.10 28.52 5.21
CA SER A 305 -8.56 29.01 6.51
C SER A 305 -7.47 28.93 7.59
N THR A 306 -7.39 29.94 8.46
CA THR A 306 -6.41 30.01 9.57
C THR A 306 -6.47 28.78 10.47
N ALA A 307 -7.68 28.24 10.70
CA ALA A 307 -7.89 27.01 11.46
C ALA A 307 -7.23 25.79 10.77
N LEU A 308 -7.35 25.65 9.44
CA LEU A 308 -6.71 24.58 8.69
C LEU A 308 -5.17 24.72 8.68
N MET A 309 -4.66 25.96 8.55
CA MET A 309 -3.22 26.26 8.70
C MET A 309 -2.70 25.90 10.10
N GLN A 310 -3.46 26.19 11.16
CA GLN A 310 -3.12 25.80 12.53
C GLN A 310 -3.12 24.27 12.68
N ARG A 311 -4.15 23.56 12.19
CA ARG A 311 -4.21 22.08 12.21
C ARG A 311 -3.04 21.43 11.47
N ALA A 312 -2.65 21.95 10.31
CA ALA A 312 -1.50 21.47 9.53
C ALA A 312 -0.13 21.70 10.19
N ASN A 313 -0.08 22.56 11.23
CA ASN A 313 1.10 22.87 12.02
C ASN A 313 1.04 22.37 13.47
N ALA A 314 -0.10 21.83 13.91
CA ALA A 314 -0.27 21.30 15.25
C ALA A 314 0.59 20.06 15.50
N THR A 315 1.15 19.96 16.70
CA THR A 315 1.78 18.73 17.19
C THR A 315 0.70 17.85 17.83
N PRO A 316 0.56 16.57 17.44
CA PRO A 316 -0.37 15.65 18.09
C PRO A 316 0.07 15.35 19.53
N LYS A 317 -0.88 15.26 20.45
CA LYS A 317 -0.63 14.92 21.86
C LYS A 317 -0.16 13.47 22.01
N ILE A 318 0.68 13.22 23.02
CA ILE A 318 1.22 11.88 23.27
C ILE A 318 0.10 10.87 23.57
N ASN A 319 -0.88 11.20 24.41
CA ASN A 319 -2.02 10.28 24.68
C ASN A 319 -2.85 9.97 23.41
N TYR A 320 -3.00 10.95 22.50
CA TYR A 320 -3.65 10.76 21.21
C TYR A 320 -2.85 9.77 20.36
N LEU A 321 -1.52 9.89 20.30
CA LEU A 321 -0.65 8.95 19.58
C LEU A 321 -0.75 7.53 20.16
N CYS A 322 -0.75 7.37 21.49
CA CYS A 322 -0.90 6.05 22.12
C CYS A 322 -2.18 5.33 21.67
N SER A 323 -3.28 6.06 21.48
CA SER A 323 -4.58 5.54 21.01
C SER A 323 -4.72 5.40 19.47
N LYS A 324 -3.68 5.68 18.67
CA LYS A 324 -3.74 5.49 17.21
C LYS A 324 -3.28 4.10 16.76
N ARG A 325 -3.86 3.62 15.65
CA ARG A 325 -3.35 2.46 14.88
C ARG A 325 -1.87 2.68 14.55
N ARG A 326 -1.07 1.61 14.62
CA ARG A 326 0.35 1.66 14.24
C ARG A 326 0.51 1.75 12.71
N GLY A 327 1.71 2.07 12.24
CA GLY A 327 2.00 2.30 10.82
C GLY A 327 1.55 3.66 10.27
N ILE A 328 0.91 4.52 11.09
CA ILE A 328 0.71 5.92 10.74
C ILE A 328 2.01 6.70 10.88
N PHE A 329 2.12 7.83 10.20
CA PHE A 329 3.27 8.71 10.27
C PHE A 329 2.97 9.99 11.05
N VAL A 330 3.97 10.48 11.78
CA VAL A 330 3.89 11.62 12.70
C VAL A 330 4.87 12.70 12.28
N ASN A 331 4.38 13.94 12.31
CA ASN A 331 5.17 15.16 12.29
C ASN A 331 4.78 15.94 13.56
N GLY A 332 5.73 16.58 14.24
CA GLY A 332 5.47 17.31 15.48
C GLY A 332 6.73 17.90 16.12
N ILE A 333 6.57 18.71 17.15
CA ILE A 333 7.66 19.30 17.93
C ILE A 333 7.49 18.88 19.40
N PHE A 334 8.38 18.00 19.88
CA PHE A 334 8.27 17.36 21.19
C PHE A 334 9.48 17.71 22.06
N MET A 335 9.27 17.93 23.35
CA MET A 335 10.36 18.17 24.31
C MET A 335 11.01 16.85 24.69
N VAL A 336 12.35 16.80 24.64
CA VAL A 336 13.14 15.68 25.17
C VAL A 336 13.20 15.79 26.69
N TYR A 337 12.76 14.76 27.38
CA TYR A 337 12.97 14.58 28.81
C TYR A 337 14.28 13.84 29.07
N GLU A 338 14.52 12.72 28.37
CA GLU A 338 15.69 11.86 28.56
C GLU A 338 16.30 11.42 27.22
N LYS A 339 17.60 11.06 27.22
CA LYS A 339 18.36 10.62 26.05
C LYS A 339 19.22 9.42 26.44
N ASN A 340 18.88 8.25 25.93
CA ASN A 340 19.65 7.02 26.09
C ASN A 340 20.34 6.67 24.75
N VAL A 341 21.66 6.50 24.78
CA VAL A 341 22.48 6.23 23.59
C VAL A 341 22.90 4.77 23.59
N SER A 342 22.51 4.06 22.52
CA SER A 342 22.89 2.69 22.23
C SER A 342 23.86 2.65 21.06
N LYS A 343 24.49 1.49 20.82
CA LYS A 343 25.50 1.32 19.76
C LYS A 343 24.99 1.71 18.36
N ASP A 344 23.77 1.32 18.01
CA ASP A 344 23.22 1.44 16.66
C ASP A 344 22.02 2.42 16.56
N CYS A 345 21.59 2.99 17.70
CA CYS A 345 20.45 3.91 17.79
C CYS A 345 20.53 4.86 19.00
N ILE A 346 19.73 5.93 18.98
CA ILE A 346 19.46 6.78 20.14
C ILE A 346 17.98 6.71 20.46
N CYS A 347 17.64 6.49 21.73
CA CYS A 347 16.29 6.54 22.26
C CYS A 347 16.10 7.84 23.04
N TYR A 348 15.21 8.71 22.57
CA TYR A 348 14.79 9.90 23.31
C TYR A 348 13.45 9.64 24.00
N GLU A 349 13.34 9.82 25.31
CA GLU A 349 12.02 9.97 25.93
C GLU A 349 11.53 11.38 25.64
N ILE A 350 10.38 11.48 24.97
CA ILE A 350 9.66 12.74 24.81
C ILE A 350 8.50 12.86 25.80
N ARG A 351 8.24 14.08 26.26
CA ARG A 351 7.18 14.36 27.25
C ARG A 351 6.33 15.55 26.84
N ASP A 352 5.03 15.44 27.07
CA ASP A 352 4.08 16.55 27.08
C ASP A 352 3.13 16.44 28.28
N ASN A 353 2.16 17.36 28.41
CA ASN A 353 1.21 17.35 29.54
C ASN A 353 0.16 16.22 29.49
N THR A 354 0.30 15.25 28.60
CA THR A 354 -0.61 14.11 28.41
C THR A 354 0.07 12.75 28.51
N GLY A 355 1.42 12.70 28.60
CA GLY A 355 2.16 11.46 28.78
C GLY A 355 3.63 11.55 28.36
N MET A 356 4.24 10.38 28.25
CA MET A 356 5.60 10.16 27.78
C MET A 356 5.59 9.12 26.65
N MET A 357 6.58 9.18 25.75
CA MET A 357 6.71 8.27 24.62
C MET A 357 8.18 8.15 24.21
N GLU A 358 8.59 6.98 23.74
CA GLU A 358 9.95 6.76 23.22
C GLU A 358 10.05 7.16 21.75
N VAL A 359 11.16 7.79 21.36
CA VAL A 359 11.52 8.11 19.97
C VAL A 359 12.83 7.43 19.64
N VAL A 360 12.79 6.36 18.85
CA VAL A 360 13.96 5.56 18.48
C VAL A 360 14.50 6.02 17.12
N VAL A 361 15.75 6.46 17.13
CA VAL A 361 16.44 7.14 16.04
C VAL A 361 17.64 6.33 15.56
N TYR A 362 17.72 6.05 14.26
CA TYR A 362 18.72 5.17 13.65
C TYR A 362 19.55 5.86 12.56
N GLY A 363 20.75 5.33 12.28
CA GLY A 363 21.57 5.71 11.13
C GLY A 363 21.95 7.19 11.10
N ARG A 364 21.79 7.85 9.94
CA ARG A 364 22.18 9.26 9.65
C ARG A 364 21.63 10.32 10.61
N LEU A 365 20.73 9.93 11.50
CA LEU A 365 19.92 10.79 12.35
C LEU A 365 20.40 10.72 13.82
N THR A 366 21.32 9.80 14.13
CA THR A 366 22.00 9.67 15.44
C THR A 366 23.12 10.70 15.65
N SER A 367 23.68 11.27 14.57
CA SER A 367 24.72 12.30 14.61
C SER A 367 24.20 13.71 14.91
N VAL A 368 22.90 13.88 15.15
CA VAL A 368 22.26 15.17 15.40
C VAL A 368 22.32 15.48 16.91
N ASP A 369 23.06 16.52 17.31
CA ASP A 369 23.17 16.89 18.71
C ASP A 369 21.85 17.43 19.30
N CYS A 370 21.26 16.62 20.18
CA CYS A 370 20.08 16.94 20.98
C CYS A 370 20.34 16.49 22.41
N ASN A 371 19.97 17.31 23.39
CA ASN A 371 20.15 17.03 24.82
C ASN A 371 18.81 17.16 25.58
N PRO A 372 18.69 16.64 26.81
CA PRO A 372 17.51 16.87 27.65
C PRO A 372 17.12 18.36 27.71
N ARG A 373 15.81 18.64 27.71
CA ARG A 373 15.18 19.97 27.58
C ARG A 373 15.20 20.60 26.17
N ASP A 374 16.01 20.12 25.23
CA ASP A 374 15.86 20.49 23.81
C ASP A 374 14.52 19.98 23.25
N LYS A 375 14.09 20.50 22.08
CA LYS A 375 12.89 20.04 21.38
C LYS A 375 13.23 19.42 20.03
N LEU A 376 12.75 18.20 19.81
CA LEU A 376 12.84 17.50 18.53
C LEU A 376 11.67 17.87 17.63
N LYS A 377 11.98 18.53 16.50
CA LYS A 377 11.06 18.71 15.37
C LYS A 377 11.16 17.47 14.49
N LEU A 378 10.23 16.53 14.70
CA LEU A 378 10.13 15.26 13.98
C LEU A 378 9.32 15.43 12.70
N VAL A 379 9.79 14.82 11.61
CA VAL A 379 9.09 14.76 10.31
C VAL A 379 9.13 13.34 9.76
N CYS A 380 7.96 12.79 9.40
CA CYS A 380 7.81 11.45 8.84
C CYS A 380 8.37 10.33 9.74
N PHE A 381 8.15 10.40 11.05
CA PHE A 381 8.42 9.30 11.97
C PHE A 381 7.25 8.31 11.98
N GLU A 382 7.51 7.01 12.07
CA GLU A 382 6.49 5.97 12.07
C GLU A 382 6.02 5.65 13.49
N LEU A 383 4.71 5.61 13.75
CA LEU A 383 4.16 5.16 15.02
C LEU A 383 4.14 3.63 15.06
N THR A 384 4.89 3.04 15.99
CA THR A 384 5.04 1.58 16.14
C THR A 384 4.75 1.14 17.57
N SER A 385 4.61 -0.17 17.78
CA SER A 385 4.82 -0.76 19.10
C SER A 385 6.20 -1.41 19.15
N ASN A 386 6.84 -1.43 20.32
CA ASN A 386 7.86 -2.41 20.68
C ASN A 386 7.42 -3.05 21.99
N GLU A 387 7.23 -4.37 21.99
CA GLU A 387 6.46 -5.05 23.05
C GLU A 387 5.11 -4.32 23.24
N ASP A 388 4.72 -4.00 24.47
CA ASP A 388 3.52 -3.22 24.79
C ASP A 388 3.73 -1.69 24.71
N LYS A 389 4.97 -1.21 24.58
CA LYS A 389 5.28 0.23 24.52
C LYS A 389 4.95 0.84 23.16
N VAL A 390 4.33 2.02 23.18
CA VAL A 390 4.10 2.83 21.99
C VAL A 390 5.29 3.75 21.76
N GLN A 391 5.87 3.72 20.56
CA GLN A 391 7.07 4.50 20.22
C GLN A 391 6.97 5.13 18.82
N LEU A 392 7.68 6.24 18.62
CA LEU A 392 7.99 6.77 17.29
C LEU A 392 9.32 6.21 16.79
N ARG A 393 9.38 5.78 15.54
CA ARG A 393 10.57 5.18 14.93
C ARG A 393 11.02 5.97 13.70
N SER A 394 12.32 6.25 13.60
CA SER A 394 12.89 6.82 12.38
C SER A 394 12.89 5.80 11.25
N THR A 395 12.40 6.21 10.08
CA THR A 395 12.40 5.45 8.82
C THR A 395 13.38 6.06 7.83
N ARG A 396 13.60 5.41 6.68
CA ARG A 396 14.48 5.91 5.60
C ARG A 396 14.18 7.36 5.19
N HIS A 397 12.91 7.76 5.21
CA HIS A 397 12.45 9.09 4.79
C HIS A 397 12.18 10.04 5.97
N SER A 398 12.49 9.66 7.22
CA SER A 398 12.35 10.57 8.36
C SER A 398 13.39 11.69 8.30
N ASN A 399 13.00 12.87 8.79
CA ASN A 399 13.94 13.97 9.04
C ASN A 399 13.71 14.55 10.45
N MET A 400 14.78 15.10 11.04
CA MET A 400 14.80 15.57 12.41
C MET A 400 15.61 16.86 12.49
N GLU A 401 15.07 17.86 13.17
CA GLU A 401 15.76 19.11 13.50
C GLU A 401 15.66 19.34 15.02
N VAL A 402 16.69 19.94 15.61
CA VAL A 402 16.74 20.24 17.05
C VAL A 402 16.53 21.73 17.26
N ILE A 403 15.58 22.07 18.12
CA ILE A 403 15.39 23.42 18.63
C ILE A 403 15.98 23.42 20.04
N LYS A 404 17.13 24.06 20.21
CA LYS A 404 17.82 24.11 21.51
C LYS A 404 16.95 24.78 22.58
N ALA A 405 17.10 24.32 23.82
CA ALA A 405 16.64 25.08 24.97
C ALA A 405 17.24 26.49 24.96
N ARG A 406 16.50 27.48 25.49
CA ARG A 406 17.10 28.76 25.89
C ARG A 406 17.64 28.57 27.31
N ASN A 407 18.89 28.96 27.52
CA ASN A 407 19.50 29.07 28.85
C ASN A 407 18.84 30.21 29.64
#